data_AF-A0A2P5WX86-F1
#
_entry.id   AF-A0A2P5WX86-F1
#
_cell.length_a   1.000
_cell.length_b   1.000
_cell.length_c   1.000
_cell.angle_alpha   90.00
_cell.angle_beta   90.00
_cell.angle_gamma   90.00
#
_symmetry.space_group_name_H-M   'P 1'
#
loop_
_entity.id
_entity.type
_entity.pdbx_description
1 polymer ?
#
loop_
_entity_poly.entity_id
_entity_poly.type
_entity_poly.pdbx_seq_one_letter_code
_entity_poly.pdbx_strand_id
1 'polypeptide(L)'
;MLRYQWEDAEVKSGQKVGCLQLFGITHKKKDGYPMTSEAGEIMEKLKEKKAEYEAIASTDSSVNLENIHNRIITEVLGPERVEAAEREAATAAREAEARAKEAEGAPMAVEQRKKYDDLQL
;
A
#
# COMPACT_ATOMS: atom_id res chain seq x y z
N MET A 1 -1.36 25.54 -28.51
CA MET A 1 -0.33 24.66 -27.92
C MET A 1 -0.48 24.73 -26.41
N LEU A 2 -1.18 23.75 -25.83
CA LEU A 2 -1.49 23.72 -24.40
C LEU A 2 -0.24 23.29 -23.64
N ARG A 3 0.42 24.24 -22.98
CA ARG A 3 1.52 23.96 -22.06
C ARG A 3 0.94 23.46 -20.74
N TYR A 4 1.41 22.28 -20.35
CA TYR A 4 1.13 21.60 -19.09
C TYR A 4 1.27 22.55 -17.91
N GLN A 5 0.17 22.68 -17.16
CA GLN A 5 0.09 23.44 -15.92
C GLN A 5 -0.01 22.42 -14.78
N TRP A 6 1.04 21.62 -14.61
CA TRP A 6 1.11 20.52 -13.62
C TRP A 6 1.93 20.91 -12.37
N GLU A 7 2.74 21.98 -12.43
CA GLU A 7 3.71 22.30 -11.37
C GLU A 7 3.21 23.21 -10.23
N ASP A 8 1.94 23.64 -10.20
CA ASP A 8 1.47 24.60 -9.17
C ASP A 8 0.75 23.96 -7.98
N ALA A 9 0.52 22.64 -7.96
CA ALA A 9 -0.20 22.01 -6.85
C ALA A 9 0.67 21.63 -5.64
N GLU A 10 2.00 21.59 -5.77
CA GLU A 10 2.85 20.89 -4.79
C GLU A 10 3.85 21.75 -4.00
N VAL A 11 4.06 23.04 -4.32
CA VAL A 11 5.25 23.78 -3.81
C VAL A 11 4.96 25.14 -3.12
N LYS A 12 3.71 25.48 -2.76
CA LYS A 12 3.43 26.83 -2.20
C LYS A 12 2.80 26.92 -0.82
N SER A 13 2.37 25.84 -0.20
CA SER A 13 1.82 25.95 1.15
C SER A 13 2.62 25.07 2.11
N GLY A 14 3.30 25.69 3.07
CA GLY A 14 3.78 25.02 4.30
C GLY A 14 2.61 24.54 5.18
N GLN A 15 1.50 24.17 4.54
CA GLN A 15 0.24 23.76 5.09
C GLN A 15 0.33 22.24 5.22
N LYS A 16 0.05 21.75 6.43
CA LYS A 16 0.05 20.33 6.75
C LYS A 16 -0.89 19.63 5.79
N VAL A 17 -0.33 18.93 4.80
CA VAL A 17 -1.08 18.22 3.77
C VAL A 17 -1.94 17.19 4.49
N GLY A 18 -3.26 17.29 4.34
CA GLY A 18 -4.18 16.37 5.00
C GLY A 18 -3.88 14.93 4.54
N CYS A 19 -4.01 13.95 5.44
CA CYS A 19 -3.66 12.56 5.14
C CYS A 19 -4.39 11.99 3.90
N LEU A 20 -5.63 12.43 3.63
CA LEU A 20 -6.38 12.08 2.41
C LEU A 20 -5.74 12.63 1.13
N GLN A 21 -5.18 13.84 1.22
CA GLN A 21 -4.49 14.48 0.11
C GLN A 21 -3.16 13.77 -0.17
N LEU A 22 -2.47 13.32 0.87
CA LEU A 22 -1.26 12.49 0.73
C LEU A 22 -1.56 11.16 0.02
N PHE A 23 -2.64 10.47 0.40
CA PHE A 23 -3.08 9.24 -0.28
C PHE A 23 -3.35 9.48 -1.78
N GLY A 24 -4.02 10.58 -2.10
CA GLY A 24 -4.28 10.96 -3.49
C GLY A 24 -3.01 11.25 -4.30
N ILE A 25 -1.95 11.77 -3.68
CA ILE A 25 -0.68 12.04 -4.37
C ILE A 25 0.10 10.74 -4.58
N THR A 26 0.18 9.89 -3.55
CA THR A 26 0.93 8.63 -3.61
C THR A 26 0.34 7.63 -4.59
N HIS A 27 -1.00 7.57 -4.70
CA HIS A 27 -1.68 6.55 -5.50
C HIS A 27 -2.14 7.02 -6.89
N LYS A 28 -1.82 8.25 -7.30
CA LYS A 28 -2.10 8.77 -8.65
C LYS A 28 -0.85 8.78 -9.52
N LYS A 29 -1.04 8.48 -10.81
CA LYS A 29 -0.03 8.69 -11.84
C LYS A 29 0.04 10.18 -12.21
N LYS A 30 1.09 10.56 -12.94
CA LYS A 30 1.24 11.92 -13.49
C LYS A 30 0.10 12.34 -14.43
N ASP A 31 -0.53 11.37 -15.05
CA ASP A 31 -1.74 11.47 -15.88
C ASP A 31 -3.03 11.70 -15.07
N GLY A 32 -2.95 11.74 -13.73
CA GLY A 32 -4.08 12.04 -12.83
C GLY A 32 -4.99 10.84 -12.54
N TYR A 33 -4.79 9.73 -13.25
CA TYR A 33 -5.49 8.47 -13.01
C TYR A 33 -4.92 7.70 -11.81
N PRO A 34 -5.76 6.91 -11.11
CA PRO A 34 -5.27 6.01 -10.06
C PRO A 34 -4.30 4.99 -10.66
N MET A 35 -3.25 4.63 -9.91
CA MET A 35 -2.26 3.66 -10.37
C MET A 35 -2.84 2.28 -10.62
N THR A 36 -3.83 1.89 -9.81
CA THR A 36 -4.55 0.61 -9.85
C THR A 36 -6.06 0.85 -9.77
N SER A 37 -6.86 -0.10 -10.27
CA SER A 37 -8.32 -0.02 -10.16
C SER A 37 -8.80 0.03 -8.71
N GLU A 38 -8.14 -0.73 -7.83
CA GLU A 38 -8.40 -0.73 -6.38
C GLU A 38 -8.15 0.65 -5.75
N ALA A 39 -7.01 1.28 -6.05
CA ALA A 39 -6.74 2.65 -5.60
C ALA A 39 -7.79 3.65 -6.13
N GLY A 40 -8.30 3.42 -7.35
CA GLY A 40 -9.40 4.20 -7.91
C GLY A 40 -10.69 4.08 -7.11
N GLU A 41 -11.09 2.87 -6.75
CA GLU A 41 -12.27 2.60 -5.92
C GLU A 41 -12.13 3.21 -4.51
N ILE A 42 -10.95 3.07 -3.90
CA ILE A 42 -10.66 3.65 -2.59
C ILE A 42 -10.75 5.18 -2.65
N MET A 43 -10.16 5.81 -3.69
CA MET A 43 -10.26 7.26 -3.88
C MET A 43 -11.70 7.75 -4.05
N GLU A 44 -12.55 6.98 -4.74
CA GLU A 44 -13.97 7.29 -4.90
C GLU A 44 -14.70 7.24 -3.56
N LYS A 45 -14.50 6.16 -2.79
CA LYS A 45 -15.02 5.99 -1.43
C LYS A 45 -14.59 7.10 -0.47
N LEU A 46 -13.31 7.49 -0.52
CA LEU A 46 -12.79 8.60 0.28
C LEU A 46 -13.46 9.94 -0.06
N LYS A 47 -13.76 10.17 -1.35
CA LYS A 47 -14.43 11.39 -1.81
C LYS A 47 -15.90 11.41 -1.38
N GLU A 48 -16.60 10.29 -1.47
CA GLU A 48 -17.98 10.14 -1.01
C GLU A 48 -18.09 10.36 0.51
N LYS A 49 -17.25 9.66 1.30
CA LYS A 49 -17.22 9.80 2.76
C LYS A 49 -16.85 11.22 3.19
N LYS A 50 -15.93 11.89 2.49
CA LYS A 50 -15.62 13.29 2.76
C LYS A 50 -16.87 14.17 2.64
N ALA A 51 -17.65 14.01 1.57
CA ALA A 51 -18.86 14.80 1.36
C ALA A 51 -19.92 14.53 2.44
N GLU A 52 -20.10 13.26 2.83
CA GLU A 52 -21.02 12.86 3.91
C GLU A 52 -20.64 13.54 5.24
N TYR A 53 -19.37 13.47 5.64
CA TYR A 53 -18.93 14.08 6.89
C TYR A 53 -18.87 15.61 6.85
N GLU A 54 -18.62 16.22 5.70
CA GLU A 54 -18.66 17.68 5.53
C GLU A 54 -20.10 18.21 5.71
N ALA A 55 -21.10 17.46 5.25
CA ALA A 55 -22.51 17.76 5.52
C ALA A 55 -22.87 17.59 7.02
N ILE A 56 -22.32 16.57 7.68
CA ILE A 56 -22.52 16.35 9.13
C ILE A 56 -21.83 17.45 9.93
N ALA A 57 -20.60 17.83 9.59
CA ALA A 57 -19.87 18.93 10.25
C ALA A 57 -20.56 20.29 10.07
N SER A 58 -21.20 20.48 8.92
CA SER A 58 -22.04 21.66 8.69
C SER A 58 -23.27 21.69 9.60
N THR A 59 -23.71 20.55 10.13
CA THR A 59 -24.87 20.41 11.03
C THR A 59 -24.45 20.41 12.50
N ASP A 60 -23.34 19.75 12.83
CA ASP A 60 -22.78 19.65 14.17
C ASP A 60 -21.42 20.35 14.21
N SER A 61 -21.43 21.62 14.63
CA SER A 61 -20.25 22.49 14.70
C SER A 61 -19.19 22.02 15.70
N SER A 62 -19.50 21.01 16.52
CA SER A 62 -18.57 20.42 17.48
C SER A 62 -17.60 19.42 16.84
N VAL A 63 -17.87 18.96 15.62
CA VAL A 63 -17.02 17.99 14.92
C VAL A 63 -15.82 18.71 14.28
N ASN A 64 -14.62 18.52 14.86
CA ASN A 64 -13.38 19.05 14.28
C ASN A 64 -13.11 18.41 12.89
N LEU A 65 -12.83 19.23 11.87
CA LEU A 65 -12.47 18.82 10.52
C LEU A 65 -11.26 17.87 10.47
N GLU A 66 -10.31 18.00 11.40
CA GLU A 66 -9.17 17.10 11.53
C GLU A 66 -9.56 15.73 12.11
N ASN A 67 -10.59 15.68 12.96
CA ASN A 67 -11.16 14.42 13.46
C ASN A 67 -11.90 13.68 12.34
N ILE A 68 -12.53 14.40 11.41
CA ILE A 68 -13.22 13.84 10.26
C ILE A 68 -12.25 13.11 9.33
N HIS A 69 -11.16 13.76 8.93
CA HIS A 69 -10.19 13.14 8.03
C HIS A 69 -9.55 11.88 8.63
N ASN A 70 -9.20 11.90 9.91
CA ASN A 70 -8.65 10.74 10.61
C ASN A 70 -9.67 9.60 10.72
N ARG A 71 -10.93 9.93 10.99
CA ARG A 71 -12.02 8.94 11.06
C ARG A 71 -12.30 8.30 9.70
N ILE A 72 -12.40 9.09 8.64
CA ILE A 72 -12.60 8.59 7.27
C ILE A 72 -11.46 7.65 6.86
N ILE A 73 -10.20 8.01 7.15
CA ILE A 73 -9.05 7.14 6.88
C ILE A 73 -9.13 5.84 7.66
N THR A 74 -9.51 5.90 8.93
CA THR A 74 -9.59 4.69 9.76
C THR A 74 -10.72 3.77 9.30
N GLU A 75 -11.85 4.31 8.85
CA GLU A 75 -12.97 3.51 8.33
C GLU A 75 -12.72 2.96 6.91
N VAL A 76 -12.08 3.73 6.03
CA VAL A 76 -11.87 3.33 4.62
C VAL A 76 -10.56 2.58 4.41
N LEU A 77 -9.45 3.07 4.97
CA LEU A 77 -8.10 2.47 4.82
C LEU A 77 -7.75 1.51 5.95
N GLY A 78 -8.48 1.52 7.07
CA GLY A 78 -8.30 0.57 8.17
C GLY A 78 -8.36 -0.90 7.71
N PRO A 79 -9.42 -1.34 7.00
CA PRO A 79 -9.52 -2.73 6.54
C PRO A 79 -8.48 -3.09 5.46
N GLU A 80 -8.20 -2.20 4.51
CA GLU A 80 -7.19 -2.41 3.46
C GLU A 80 -5.79 -2.67 4.05
N ARG A 81 -5.43 -1.95 5.13
CA ARG A 81 -4.13 -2.14 5.81
C ARG A 81 -4.00 -3.51 6.47
N VAL A 82 -5.09 -4.10 6.93
CA VAL A 82 -5.08 -5.44 7.52
C VAL A 82 -4.87 -6.49 6.42
N GLU A 83 -5.61 -6.36 5.32
CA GLU A 83 -5.48 -7.27 4.17
C GLU A 83 -4.09 -7.18 3.50
N ALA A 84 -3.52 -5.97 3.41
CA ALA A 84 -2.17 -5.75 2.90
C ALA A 84 -1.11 -6.44 3.79
N ALA A 85 -1.24 -6.32 5.11
CA ALA A 85 -0.32 -6.96 6.06
C ALA A 85 -0.42 -8.50 6.01
N GLU A 86 -1.62 -9.05 5.84
CA GLU A 86 -1.81 -10.50 5.66
C GLU A 86 -1.17 -11.02 4.37
N ARG A 87 -1.30 -10.27 3.26
CA ARG A 87 -0.65 -10.63 2.00
C ARG A 87 0.88 -10.60 2.12
N GLU A 88 1.44 -9.60 2.77
CA GLU A 88 2.89 -9.50 2.98
C GLU A 88 3.40 -10.68 3.81
N ALA A 89 2.70 -11.04 4.89
CA ALA A 89 3.02 -12.21 5.72
C ALA A 89 2.92 -13.53 4.93
N ALA A 90 1.89 -13.69 4.10
CA ALA A 90 1.74 -14.89 3.25
C ALA A 90 2.86 -15.01 2.21
N THR A 91 3.32 -13.88 1.67
CA THR A 91 4.40 -13.87 0.68
C THR A 91 5.74 -14.22 1.33
N ALA A 92 6.02 -13.65 2.51
CA ALA A 92 7.22 -13.96 3.29
C ALA A 92 7.27 -15.42 3.75
N ALA A 93 6.14 -15.99 4.15
CA ALA A 93 6.05 -17.40 4.54
C ALA A 93 6.36 -18.33 3.36
N ARG A 94 5.86 -18.02 2.16
CA ARG A 94 6.09 -18.81 0.95
C ARG A 94 7.55 -18.75 0.48
N GLU A 95 8.19 -17.59 0.65
CA GLU A 95 9.61 -17.42 0.34
C GLU A 95 10.52 -18.15 1.34
N ALA A 96 10.17 -18.13 2.64
CA ALA A 96 10.88 -18.88 3.68
C ALA A 96 10.77 -20.40 3.46
N GLU A 97 9.59 -20.90 3.07
CA GLU A 97 9.40 -22.32 2.77
C GLU A 97 10.19 -22.76 1.51
N ALA A 98 10.23 -21.93 0.47
CA ALA A 98 11.04 -22.20 -0.72
C ALA A 98 12.53 -22.28 -0.37
N ARG A 99 13.03 -21.39 0.49
CA ARG A 99 14.43 -21.36 0.93
C ARG A 99 14.80 -22.56 1.81
N ALA A 100 13.88 -23.03 2.64
CA ALA A 100 14.07 -24.23 3.45
C ALA A 100 14.19 -25.49 2.58
N LYS A 101 13.37 -25.62 1.54
CA LYS A 101 13.42 -26.74 0.59
C LYS A 101 14.69 -26.74 -0.27
N GLU A 102 15.24 -25.58 -0.64
CA GLU A 102 16.56 -25.51 -1.30
C GLU A 102 17.71 -25.92 -0.38
N ALA A 103 17.68 -25.54 0.90
CA ALA A 103 18.72 -25.88 1.87
C ALA A 103 18.75 -27.39 2.19
N GLU A 104 17.60 -28.06 2.17
CA GLU A 104 17.48 -29.51 2.42
C GLU A 104 17.91 -30.37 1.21
N GLY A 105 17.95 -29.80 0.00
CA GLY A 105 18.46 -30.48 -1.21
C GLY A 105 19.99 -30.60 -1.27
N ALA A 106 20.72 -29.77 -0.54
CA ALA A 106 22.20 -29.73 -0.54
C ALA A 106 22.92 -30.93 0.13
N PRO A 107 22.49 -31.47 1.29
CA PRO A 107 23.21 -32.57 1.94
C PRO A 107 23.20 -33.90 1.15
N MET A 108 22.16 -34.17 0.34
CA MET A 108 22.10 -35.39 -0.48
C MET A 108 23.10 -35.41 -1.65
N ALA A 109 23.49 -34.25 -2.17
CA ALA A 109 24.51 -34.15 -3.22
C ALA A 109 25.94 -34.34 -2.68
N VAL A 110 26.19 -33.94 -1.43
CA VAL A 110 27.49 -34.07 -0.77
C VAL A 110 27.79 -35.53 -0.37
N GLU A 111 26.79 -36.29 0.08
CA GLU A 111 26.97 -37.71 0.42
C GLU A 111 27.22 -38.59 -0.81
N GLN A 112 26.55 -38.34 -1.94
CA GLN A 112 26.81 -39.12 -3.17
C GLN A 112 28.23 -38.92 -3.72
N ARG A 113 28.81 -37.73 -3.59
CA ARG A 113 30.19 -37.47 -4.01
C ARG A 113 31.20 -38.32 -3.24
N LYS A 114 31.03 -38.45 -1.91
CA LYS A 114 31.90 -39.30 -1.10
C LYS A 114 31.81 -40.78 -1.49
N LYS A 115 30.62 -41.26 -1.86
CA LYS A 115 30.45 -42.64 -2.34
C LYS A 115 31.14 -42.90 -3.68
N TYR A 116 31.33 -41.90 -4.54
CA TYR A 116 31.98 -42.07 -5.83
C TYR A 116 33.51 -41.95 -5.76
N ASP A 117 34.03 -41.13 -4.84
CA ASP A 117 35.49 -40.98 -4.65
C ASP A 117 36.15 -42.24 -4.06
N ASP A 118 35.43 -43.04 -3.27
CA ASP A 118 35.92 -44.31 -2.68
C ASP A 118 35.97 -45.48 -3.69
N LEU A 119 35.39 -45.31 -4.88
CA LEU A 119 35.37 -46.30 -5.96
C LEU A 119 36.49 -46.09 -7.01
N GLN A 120 37.36 -45.10 -6.82
CA GLN A 120 38.49 -44.80 -7.72
C GLN A 120 39.87 -45.21 -7.19
N LEU A 121 39.97 -46.01 -6.12
CA LEU A 121 41.23 -46.58 -5.63
C LEU A 121 41.54 -47.96 -6.23
#